data_AF-A0A2V9K2C3-F1
#
_entry.id   AF-A0A2V9K2C3-F1
#
_cell.length_a   1.000
_cell.length_b   1.000
_cell.length_c   1.000
_cell.angle_alpha   90.00
_cell.angle_beta   90.00
_cell.angle_gamma   90.00
#
_symmetry.space_group_name_H-M   'P 1'
#
loop_
_entity.id
_entity.type
_entity.pdbx_description
1 polymer ?
#
loop_
_entity_poly.entity_id
_entity_poly.type
_entity_poly.pdbx_seq_one_letter_code
_entity_poly.pdbx_strand_id
1 'polypeptide(L)'
;FHFYAGTSKLEDIENLNPGEISFVHIDDVPAIPRELLEDGHRVFIGEGVIPLEKILHALARVYRGPVSFEVFQYAAQDPYPVAAKGFEGLSRLLAKLAKA
;
A
#
# COMPACT_ATOMS: atom_id res chain seq x y z
N PHE A 1 4.14 -0.82 2.79
CA PHE A 1 5.60 -1.00 2.89
C PHE A 1 5.98 -2.26 3.67
N HIS A 2 5.74 -2.32 5.00
CA HIS A 2 6.29 -3.35 5.88
C HIS A 2 5.92 -4.79 5.50
N PHE A 3 4.70 -5.02 4.97
CA PHE A 3 4.30 -6.34 4.48
C PHE A 3 5.19 -6.83 3.32
N TYR A 4 5.57 -5.94 2.40
CA TYR A 4 6.41 -6.27 1.26
C TYR A 4 7.90 -6.24 1.59
N ALA A 5 8.38 -5.25 2.34
CA ALA A 5 9.81 -5.15 2.69
C ALA A 5 10.23 -6.19 3.75
N GLY A 6 9.32 -6.54 4.67
CA GLY A 6 9.55 -7.52 5.72
C GLY A 6 9.40 -8.97 5.26
N THR A 7 9.31 -9.88 6.22
CA THR A 7 9.21 -11.34 5.98
C THR A 7 7.79 -11.84 5.78
N SER A 8 6.79 -10.94 5.70
CA SER A 8 5.39 -11.33 5.55
C SER A 8 5.12 -12.00 4.20
N LYS A 9 4.12 -12.87 4.20
CA LYS A 9 3.65 -13.62 3.04
C LYS A 9 2.13 -13.51 2.94
N LEU A 10 1.58 -13.77 1.76
CA LEU A 10 0.13 -13.73 1.56
C LEU A 10 -0.60 -14.75 2.43
N GLU A 11 0.04 -15.89 2.70
CA GLU A 11 -0.48 -16.95 3.57
C GLU A 11 -0.61 -16.48 5.03
N ASP A 12 0.16 -15.48 5.47
CA ASP A 12 0.04 -14.93 6.82
C ASP A 12 -1.32 -14.23 7.02
N ILE A 13 -1.92 -13.71 5.93
CA ILE A 13 -3.26 -13.09 5.95
C ILE A 13 -4.34 -14.16 6.17
N GLU A 14 -4.11 -15.40 5.75
CA GLU A 14 -5.10 -16.49 5.92
C GLU A 14 -5.29 -16.88 7.38
N ASN A 15 -4.31 -16.58 8.24
CA ASN A 15 -4.37 -16.84 9.67
C ASN A 15 -5.07 -15.73 10.46
N LEU A 16 -5.46 -14.63 9.80
CA LEU A 16 -6.13 -13.50 10.45
C LEU A 16 -7.65 -13.69 10.48
N ASN A 17 -8.26 -13.19 11.55
CA ASN A 17 -9.70 -13.13 11.71
C ASN A 17 -10.24 -11.73 11.34
N PRO A 18 -11.50 -11.63 10.86
CA PRO A 18 -12.16 -10.35 10.73
C PRO A 18 -12.12 -9.54 12.04
N GLY A 19 -11.68 -8.28 11.96
CA GLY A 19 -11.57 -7.39 13.12
C GLY A 19 -10.18 -7.33 13.77
N GLU A 20 -9.24 -8.21 13.40
CA GLU A 20 -7.86 -8.13 13.89
C GLU A 20 -7.03 -7.03 13.21
N ILE A 21 -7.43 -6.63 11.99
CA ILE A 21 -6.86 -5.48 11.30
C ILE A 21 -7.75 -4.27 11.55
N SER A 22 -7.22 -3.26 12.24
CA SER A 22 -7.92 -2.00 12.50
C SER A 22 -7.70 -0.95 11.40
N PHE A 23 -6.50 -0.91 10.82
CA PHE A 23 -6.11 0.13 9.87
C PHE A 23 -5.07 -0.39 8.88
N VAL A 24 -5.11 0.12 7.64
CA VAL A 24 -4.18 -0.27 6.57
C VAL A 24 -3.52 0.98 6.00
N HIS A 25 -2.19 1.05 6.13
CA HIS A 25 -1.37 1.96 5.34
C HIS A 25 -1.04 1.34 4.00
N ILE A 26 -1.05 2.16 2.95
CA ILE A 26 -0.73 1.77 1.60
C ILE A 26 0.28 2.74 0.99
N ASP A 27 1.24 2.18 0.29
CA ASP A 27 2.35 2.87 -0.35
C ASP A 27 2.90 1.95 -1.44
N ASP A 28 3.89 2.42 -2.18
CA ASP A 28 4.61 1.61 -3.16
C ASP A 28 6.12 1.86 -3.01
N VAL A 29 6.95 1.06 -3.68
CA VAL A 29 8.42 1.18 -3.59
C VAL A 29 9.12 1.01 -4.94
N PRO A 30 10.28 1.64 -5.16
CA PRO A 30 11.07 1.44 -6.39
C PRO A 30 11.56 0.00 -6.52
N ALA A 31 11.95 -0.36 -7.75
CA ALA A 31 12.49 -1.68 -8.11
C ALA A 31 13.94 -1.87 -7.64
N ILE A 32 14.17 -1.88 -6.32
CA ILE A 32 15.47 -2.18 -5.70
C ILE A 32 15.37 -3.45 -4.84
N PRO A 33 16.51 -4.09 -4.47
CA PRO A 33 16.49 -5.25 -3.59
C PRO A 33 15.72 -4.97 -2.29
N ARG A 34 14.87 -5.92 -1.88
CA ARG A 34 13.93 -5.73 -0.75
C ARG A 34 14.67 -5.41 0.55
N GLU A 35 15.84 -6.01 0.73
CA GLU A 35 16.73 -5.81 1.87
C GLU A 35 17.35 -4.41 1.95
N LEU A 36 17.28 -3.62 0.87
CA LEU A 36 17.75 -2.23 0.82
C LEU A 36 16.59 -1.22 0.92
N LEU A 37 15.35 -1.69 1.02
CA LEU A 37 14.21 -0.81 1.19
C LEU A 37 14.22 -0.16 2.57
N GLU A 38 13.88 1.13 2.59
CA GLU A 38 13.79 1.97 3.78
C GLU A 38 12.51 2.79 3.68
N ASP A 39 12.03 3.34 4.79
CA ASP A 39 10.78 4.12 4.79
C ASP A 39 10.83 5.33 3.85
N GLY A 40 12.02 5.91 3.66
CA GLY A 40 12.24 7.01 2.71
C GLY A 40 12.02 6.62 1.25
N HIS A 41 12.09 5.33 0.91
CA HIS A 41 11.89 4.84 -0.46
C HIS A 41 10.41 4.73 -0.87
N ARG A 42 9.45 5.04 0.02
CA ARG A 42 8.02 4.92 -0.30
C ARG A 42 7.58 5.96 -1.33
N VAL A 43 7.09 5.51 -2.48
CA VAL A 43 6.63 6.33 -3.62
C VAL A 43 5.11 6.32 -3.78
N PHE A 44 4.60 7.09 -4.73
CA PHE A 44 3.17 7.08 -5.07
C PHE A 44 2.70 5.72 -5.58
N ILE A 45 1.42 5.40 -5.30
CA ILE A 45 0.78 4.17 -5.79
C ILE A 45 0.82 4.10 -7.31
N GLY A 46 1.39 3.00 -7.83
CA GLY A 46 1.54 2.76 -9.26
C GLY A 46 2.87 3.25 -9.86
N GLU A 47 3.75 3.85 -9.06
CA GLU A 47 5.13 4.18 -9.44
C GLU A 47 6.14 3.14 -8.93
N GLY A 48 5.69 2.09 -8.26
CA GLY A 48 6.55 1.06 -7.69
C GLY A 48 6.21 -0.37 -8.11
N VAL A 49 6.74 -1.32 -7.33
CA VAL A 49 6.73 -2.76 -7.64
C VAL A 49 6.00 -3.63 -6.62
N ILE A 50 5.37 -3.05 -5.60
CA ILE A 50 4.60 -3.86 -4.64
C ILE A 50 3.42 -4.50 -5.39
N PRO A 51 3.16 -5.81 -5.23
CA PRO A 51 2.00 -6.47 -5.84
C PRO A 51 0.71 -6.11 -5.08
N LEU A 52 0.35 -4.82 -5.06
CA LEU A 52 -0.72 -4.25 -4.24
C LEU A 52 -2.07 -4.88 -4.52
N GLU A 53 -2.39 -5.15 -5.78
CA GLU A 53 -3.66 -5.79 -6.14
C GLU A 53 -3.81 -7.17 -5.47
N LYS A 54 -2.74 -7.99 -5.48
CA LYS A 54 -2.74 -9.32 -4.83
C LYS A 54 -2.89 -9.21 -3.31
N ILE A 55 -2.15 -8.29 -2.69
CA ILE A 55 -2.18 -8.08 -1.23
C ILE A 55 -3.57 -7.61 -0.80
N LEU A 56 -4.14 -6.63 -1.48
CA LEU A 56 -5.45 -6.10 -1.16
C LEU A 56 -6.58 -7.12 -1.39
N HIS A 57 -6.49 -7.95 -2.44
CA HIS A 57 -7.43 -9.06 -2.63
C HIS A 57 -7.38 -10.07 -1.47
N ALA A 58 -6.18 -10.42 -0.97
CA ALA A 58 -6.06 -11.29 0.19
C ALA A 58 -6.63 -10.63 1.46
N LEU A 59 -6.28 -9.36 1.72
CA LEU A 59 -6.79 -8.57 2.84
C LEU A 59 -8.30 -8.40 2.81
N ALA A 60 -8.91 -8.39 1.63
CA ALA A 60 -10.36 -8.34 1.46
C ALA A 60 -11.10 -9.57 2.01
N ARG A 61 -10.45 -10.53 2.67
CA ARG A 61 -11.17 -11.54 3.46
C ARG A 61 -11.43 -11.11 4.90
N VAL A 62 -10.57 -10.24 5.43
CA VAL A 62 -10.51 -9.91 6.87
C VAL A 62 -10.67 -8.42 7.15
N TYR A 63 -10.55 -7.56 6.13
CA TYR A 63 -10.62 -6.12 6.25
C TYR A 63 -11.54 -5.46 5.22
N ARG A 64 -12.36 -4.51 5.68
CA ARG A 64 -13.29 -3.69 4.88
C ARG A 64 -13.20 -2.19 5.18
N GLY A 65 -12.21 -1.79 5.99
CA GLY A 65 -12.04 -0.41 6.43
C GLY A 65 -11.30 0.46 5.42
N PRO A 66 -11.01 1.72 5.78
CA PRO A 66 -10.30 2.65 4.92
C PRO A 66 -8.84 2.22 4.70
N VAL A 67 -8.28 2.62 3.56
CA VAL A 67 -6.85 2.54 3.26
C VAL A 67 -6.26 3.94 3.25
N SER A 68 -5.12 4.13 3.91
CA SER A 68 -4.46 5.42 4.07
C SER A 68 -3.14 5.45 3.33
N PHE A 69 -2.96 6.43 2.45
CA PHE A 69 -1.71 6.60 1.70
C PHE A 69 -0.63 7.21 2.60
N GLU A 70 0.53 6.54 2.73
CA GLU A 70 1.62 6.94 3.64
C GLU A 70 2.99 7.02 2.94
N VAL A 71 3.59 8.22 2.90
CA VAL A 71 4.90 8.50 2.26
C VAL A 71 5.68 9.55 3.05
N PHE A 72 7.01 9.52 2.95
CA PHE A 72 7.90 10.35 3.80
C PHE A 72 8.75 11.38 3.03
N GLN A 73 8.85 11.28 1.70
CA GLN A 73 9.83 12.02 0.91
C GLN A 73 9.30 13.32 0.26
N TYR A 74 8.03 13.67 0.47
CA TYR A 74 7.38 14.81 -0.21
C TYR A 74 7.02 15.99 0.70
N ALA A 75 7.45 15.97 1.98
CA ALA A 75 7.06 16.96 2.98
C ALA A 75 7.50 18.42 2.66
N ALA A 76 8.53 18.59 1.82
CA ALA A 76 9.01 19.91 1.41
C ALA A 76 8.27 20.50 0.19
N GLN A 77 7.33 19.75 -0.41
CA GLN A 77 6.55 20.17 -1.57
C GLN A 77 5.23 20.82 -1.13
N ASP A 78 4.51 21.45 -2.07
CA ASP A 78 3.14 21.90 -1.80
C ASP A 78 2.25 20.70 -1.44
N PRO A 79 1.56 20.73 -0.28
CA PRO A 79 0.75 19.61 0.17
C PRO A 79 -0.43 19.28 -0.76
N TYR A 80 -1.01 20.27 -1.45
CA TYR A 80 -2.17 20.04 -2.30
C TYR A 80 -1.87 19.10 -3.49
N PRO A 81 -0.88 19.38 -4.37
CA PRO A 81 -0.56 18.48 -5.48
C PRO A 81 -0.06 17.11 -5.02
N VAL A 82 0.65 17.03 -3.89
CA VAL A 82 1.07 15.75 -3.30
C VAL A 82 -0.14 14.92 -2.89
N ALA A 83 -1.09 15.51 -2.15
CA ALA A 83 -2.31 14.83 -1.74
C ALA A 83 -3.18 14.43 -2.95
N ALA A 84 -3.32 15.31 -3.94
CA ALA A 84 -4.09 15.04 -5.15
C ALA A 84 -3.51 13.85 -5.94
N LYS A 85 -2.18 13.82 -6.13
CA LYS A 85 -1.50 12.71 -6.81
C LYS A 85 -1.63 11.39 -6.04
N GLY A 86 -1.48 11.44 -4.72
CA GLY A 86 -1.69 10.27 -3.85
C GLY A 86 -3.12 9.73 -3.94
N PHE A 87 -4.11 10.61 -3.87
CA PHE A 87 -5.52 10.26 -4.01
C PHE A 87 -5.84 9.65 -5.38
N GLU A 88 -5.29 10.22 -6.45
CA GLU A 88 -5.50 9.72 -7.82
C GLU A 88 -4.94 8.30 -8.00
N GLY A 89 -3.72 8.05 -7.54
CA GLY A 89 -3.08 6.73 -7.58
C GLY A 89 -3.86 5.67 -6.80
N LEU A 90 -4.25 6.02 -5.57
CA LEU A 90 -5.08 5.15 -4.71
C LEU A 90 -6.44 4.85 -5.33
N SER A 91 -7.12 5.89 -5.86
CA SER A 91 -8.44 5.75 -6.50
C SER A 91 -8.37 4.82 -7.72
N ARG A 92 -7.32 4.93 -8.54
CA ARG A 92 -7.13 4.02 -9.68
C ARG A 92 -6.94 2.57 -9.23
N LEU A 93 -6.13 2.33 -8.20
CA LEU A 93 -5.91 0.99 -7.66
C LEU A 93 -7.21 0.37 -7.16
N LEU A 94 -7.97 1.11 -6.35
CA LEU A 94 -9.26 0.62 -5.82
C LEU A 94 -10.29 0.39 -6.93
N ALA A 95 -10.32 1.23 -7.96
CA ALA A 95 -11.21 1.06 -9.10
C ALA A 95 -10.90 -0.21 -9.93
N LYS A 96 -9.64 -0.66 -9.97
CA LYS A 96 -9.29 -1.94 -10.60
C LYS A 96 -9.82 -3.12 -9.80
N LEU A 97 -9.69 -3.07 -8.47
CA LEU A 97 -10.15 -4.12 -7.56
C LEU A 97 -11.68 -4.26 -7.55
N ALA A 98 -12.42 -3.17 -7.73
CA ALA A 98 -13.88 -3.20 -7.81
C ALA A 98 -14.41 -3.83 -9.11
N LYS A 99 -13.56 -4.00 -10.13
CA LYS A 99 -13.91 -4.58 -11.43
C LYS A 99 -13.49 -6.04 -11.58
N ALA A 100 -12.70 -6.56 -10.65
CA ALA A 100 -12.19 -7.93 -10.61
C ALA A 100 -13.08 -8.80 -9.71
#